data_AF-A0A4D8QGG9-F1
#
_entry.id   AF-A0A4D8QGG9-F1
#
_cell.length_a   1.000
_cell.length_b   1.000
_cell.length_c   1.000
_cell.angle_alpha   90.00
_cell.angle_beta   90.00
_cell.angle_gamma   90.00
#
_symmetry.space_group_name_H-M   'P 1'
#
loop_
_entity.id
_entity.type
_entity.pdbx_description
1 polymer ?
#
loop_
_entity_poly.entity_id
_entity_poly.type
_entity_poly.pdbx_seq_one_letter_code
_entity_poly.pdbx_strand_id
1 'polypeptide(L)' 'MTRGAPKPPSCPLGRLHTTRVGAREAAKRGRAETGVIVIFPDMLKDDLEREFVNRIADREYGATAGSGRKGR' A
#
# COMPACT_ATOMS: atom_id res chain seq x y z
N MET A 1 -23.07 14.20 -30.73
CA MET A 1 -22.22 13.16 -30.14
C MET A 1 -21.01 13.84 -29.50
N THR A 2 -21.13 14.23 -28.23
CA THR A 2 -20.03 14.87 -27.49
C THR A 2 -19.01 13.79 -27.12
N ARG A 3 -17.86 13.81 -27.81
CA ARG A 3 -16.71 12.95 -27.49
C ARG A 3 -16.31 13.22 -26.04
N GLY A 4 -16.61 12.26 -25.16
CA GLY A 4 -16.24 12.33 -23.75
C GLY A 4 -14.74 12.51 -23.62
N ALA A 5 -14.33 13.59 -22.96
CA ALA A 5 -12.93 13.84 -22.67
C ALA A 5 -12.32 12.64 -21.94
N PRO A 6 -11.07 12.24 -22.24
CA PRO A 6 -10.40 11.18 -21.50
C PRO A 6 -10.37 11.56 -20.02
N LYS A 7 -10.90 10.67 -19.16
CA LYS A 7 -10.80 10.85 -17.71
C LYS A 7 -9.32 11.03 -17.36
N PRO A 8 -8.95 12.05 -16.56
CA PRO A 8 -7.57 12.21 -16.12
C PRO A 8 -7.12 10.94 -15.39
N PRO A 9 -5.82 10.57 -15.44
CA PRO A 9 -5.32 9.41 -14.73
C PRO A 9 -5.63 9.56 -13.24
N SER A 10 -6.66 8.86 -12.77
CA SER A 10 -6.97 8.73 -11.37
C SER A 10 -5.98 7.72 -10.81
N CYS A 11 -4.92 8.21 -10.18
CA CYS A 11 -4.08 7.32 -9.39
C CYS A 11 -5.02 6.69 -8.33
N PRO A 12 -5.13 5.35 -8.24
CA PRO A 12 -6.03 4.69 -7.29
C PRO A 12 -5.66 4.97 -5.83
N LEU A 13 -4.49 5.59 -5.60
CA LEU A 13 -4.03 6.08 -4.31
C LEU A 13 -4.27 7.60 -4.10
N GLY A 14 -5.00 8.26 -5.00
CA GLY A 14 -5.08 9.72 -5.07
C GLY A 14 -3.73 10.34 -5.48
N ARG A 15 -3.68 11.66 -5.69
CA ARG A 15 -2.39 12.37 -5.57
C ARG A 15 -1.83 11.97 -4.22
N LEU A 16 -0.62 11.40 -4.17
CA LEU A 16 0.13 11.11 -2.94
C LEU A 16 -0.12 12.27 -1.97
N HIS A 17 -1.07 12.09 -1.04
CA HIS A 17 -1.46 13.15 -0.15
C HIS A 17 -0.24 13.39 0.73
N THR A 18 0.22 14.64 0.78
CA THR A 18 1.44 15.04 1.51
C THR A 18 1.33 14.80 3.01
N THR A 19 0.14 14.47 3.51
CA THR A 19 -0.14 14.13 4.91
C THR A 19 -0.54 12.67 5.07
N ARG A 20 0.02 12.00 6.08
CA ARG A 20 -0.32 10.61 6.46
C ARG A 20 -1.83 10.39 6.67
N VAL A 21 -2.55 11.43 7.14
CA VAL A 21 -4.00 11.39 7.34
C VAL A 21 -4.75 11.23 6.01
N GLY A 22 -4.33 11.95 4.96
CA GLY A 22 -4.91 11.79 3.62
C GLY A 22 -4.59 10.44 2.98
N ALA A 23 -3.39 9.89 3.24
CA ALA A 23 -2.99 8.59 2.72
C ALA A 23 -3.85 7.43 3.26
N ARG A 24 -4.32 7.51 4.50
CA ARG A 24 -5.21 6.49 5.09
C ARG A 24 -6.61 6.50 4.49
N GLU A 25 -7.21 7.68 4.35
CA GLU A 25 -8.52 7.81 3.71
C GLU A 25 -8.47 7.41 2.23
N ALA A 26 -7.37 7.74 1.54
CA ALA A 26 -7.12 7.28 0.18
C ALA A 26 -6.97 5.75 0.09
N ALA A 27 -6.25 5.12 1.02
CA ALA A 27 -6.14 3.67 1.09
C ALA A 27 -7.50 2.99 1.34
N LYS A 28 -8.33 3.56 2.22
CA LYS A 28 -9.67 3.05 2.53
C LYS A 28 -10.60 3.14 1.30
N ARG A 29 -10.60 4.26 0.58
CA ARG A 29 -11.35 4.40 -0.69
C ARG A 29 -10.79 3.51 -1.78
N GLY A 30 -9.48 3.49 -1.96
CA GLY A 30 -8.79 2.66 -2.95
C GLY A 30 -9.13 1.18 -2.79
N ARG A 31 -9.20 0.67 -1.55
CA ARG A 31 -9.66 -0.71 -1.28
C ARG A 31 -11.08 -0.95 -1.77
N ALA A 32 -12.01 -0.02 -1.47
CA ALA A 32 -13.40 -0.16 -1.88
C ALA A 32 -13.58 -0.12 -3.41
N GLU A 33 -12.77 0.68 -4.10
CA GLU A 33 -12.88 0.89 -5.55
C GLU A 33 -12.12 -0.15 -6.38
N THR A 34 -10.96 -0.63 -5.90
CA THR A 34 -10.03 -1.44 -6.69
C THR A 34 -9.70 -2.80 -6.07
N GLY A 35 -10.06 -3.03 -4.80
CA GLY A 35 -9.64 -4.20 -4.04
C GLY A 35 -8.19 -4.16 -3.54
N VAL A 36 -7.41 -3.14 -3.89
CA VAL A 36 -6.01 -2.99 -3.46
C VAL A 36 -5.93 -2.66 -1.97
N ILE A 37 -5.11 -3.39 -1.24
CA ILE A 37 -4.85 -3.16 0.19
C ILE A 37 -3.51 -2.45 0.34
N VAL A 38 -3.51 -1.32 1.05
CA VAL A 38 -2.29 -0.60 1.44
C VAL A 38 -2.12 -0.75 2.94
N ILE A 39 -0.97 -1.29 3.36
CA ILE A 39 -0.65 -1.55 4.76
C ILE A 39 0.40 -0.53 5.21
N PHE A 40 0.09 0.19 6.30
CA PHE A 40 1.06 1.06 6.98
C PHE A 40 1.67 0.33 8.19
N PRO A 41 2.93 0.60 8.58
CA PRO A 41 3.62 -0.15 9.64
C PRO A 41 2.94 -0.15 11.02
N ASP A 42 2.12 0.87 11.28
CA ASP A 42 1.37 1.11 12.51
C ASP A 42 -0.04 0.48 12.49
N MET A 43 -0.46 -0.12 11.38
CA MET A 43 -1.69 -0.92 11.30
C MET A 43 -1.51 -2.37 11.75
N LEU A 44 -0.26 -2.83 11.81
CA LEU A 44 0.12 -4.19 12.19
C LEU A 44 0.05 -4.31 13.71
N LYS A 45 -0.77 -5.25 14.19
CA LYS A 45 -1.07 -5.41 15.63
C LYS A 45 -0.08 -6.31 16.34
N ASP A 46 0.49 -7.26 15.61
CA ASP A 46 1.41 -8.25 16.16
C ASP A 46 2.55 -8.58 15.18
N ASP A 47 3.52 -9.34 15.70
CA ASP A 47 4.70 -9.74 14.95
C ASP A 47 4.39 -10.74 13.82
N LEU A 48 3.29 -11.49 13.94
CA LEU A 48 2.88 -12.46 12.92
C LEU A 48 2.34 -11.75 11.68
N GLU A 49 1.49 -10.73 11.84
CA GLU A 49 1.03 -9.89 10.73
C GLU A 49 2.21 -9.22 10.02
N ARG A 50 3.20 -8.73 10.79
CA ARG A 50 4.42 -8.11 10.26
C ARG A 50 5.27 -9.10 9.48
N GLU A 51 5.51 -10.29 10.03
CA GLU A 51 6.27 -11.33 9.34
C GLU A 51 5.57 -11.77 8.05
N PHE A 52 4.25 -11.93 8.08
CA PHE A 52 3.47 -12.32 6.92
C PHE A 52 3.58 -11.29 5.79
N VAL A 53 3.41 -10.01 6.09
CA VAL A 53 3.55 -8.92 5.11
C VAL A 53 4.97 -8.86 4.56
N ASN A 54 5.99 -8.96 5.42
CA ASN A 54 7.38 -8.98 5.00
C ASN A 54 7.69 -10.18 4.10
N ARG A 55 7.14 -11.36 4.39
CA ARG A 55 7.33 -12.55 3.55
C ARG A 55 6.72 -12.39 2.16
N ILE A 56 5.55 -11.77 2.06
CA ILE A 56 4.96 -11.41 0.76
C ILE A 56 5.86 -10.40 0.06
N ALA A 57 6.28 -9.34 0.75
CA ALA A 57 7.12 -8.29 0.17
C ALA A 57 8.46 -8.85 -0.34
N ASP A 58 9.15 -9.67 0.46
CA ASP A 58 10.41 -10.30 0.08
C ASP A 58 10.24 -11.26 -1.11
N ARG A 59 9.09 -11.94 -1.23
CA ARG A 59 8.78 -12.82 -2.37
C ARG A 59 8.52 -12.04 -3.66
N GLU A 60 7.77 -10.93 -3.60
CA GLU A 60 7.37 -10.17 -4.79
C GLU A 60 8.40 -9.13 -5.23
N TYR A 61 9.15 -8.55 -4.29
CA TYR A 61 10.06 -7.41 -4.52
C TYR A 61 11.52 -7.69 -4.16
N GLY A 62 11.82 -8.88 -3.61
CA GLY A 62 13.14 -9.25 -3.13
C GLY A 62 13.40 -8.81 -1.69
N ALA A 63 14.32 -9.52 -1.02
CA ALA A 63 14.69 -9.21 0.36
C ALA A 63 15.34 -7.83 0.46
N THR A 64 14.79 -6.97 1.32
CA THR A 64 15.45 -5.72 1.67
C THR A 64 16.59 -5.99 2.64
N ALA A 65 17.70 -5.23 2.55
CA ALA A 65 18.92 -5.44 3.35
C ALA A 65 18.74 -5.35 4.88
N GLY A 66 17.52 -5.10 5.37
CA GLY A 66 17.14 -5.12 6.79
C GLY A 66 16.18 -6.24 7.21
N SER A 67 15.66 -7.08 6.29
CA SER A 67 14.82 -8.25 6.64
C SER A 67 15.66 -9.47 7.07
N GLY A 68 16.98 -9.37 6.95
CA GLY A 68 17.94 -10.28 7.55
C GLY A 68 17.87 -10.23 9.06
N ARG A 69 17.00 -11.06 9.63
CA ARG A 69 17.01 -11.44 11.05
C ARG A 69 18.47 -11.70 11.44
N LYS A 70 18.96 -10.89 12.38
CA LYS A 70 20.27 -10.99 13.02
C LYS A 70 20.36 -12.38 13.67
N GLY A 71 20.87 -13.33 12.90
CA GLY A 71 21.17 -14.68 13.34
C GLY A 71 22.66 -14.78 13.63
N ARG A 72 23.05 -14.48 14.86
CA ARG A 72 24.16 -15.12 15.55
C ARG A 72 24.05 -14.90 17.06
#